data_AF-D9UQT8-F1
#
_entry.id   AF-D9UQT8-F1
#
_cell.length_a   1.000
_cell.length_b   1.000
_cell.length_c   1.000
_cell.angle_alpha   90.00
_cell.angle_beta   90.00
_cell.angle_gamma   90.00
#
_symmetry.space_group_name_H-M   'P 1'
#
loop_
_entity.id
_entity.type
_entity.pdbx_description
1 polymer ?
#
loop_
_entity_poly.entity_id
_entity_poly.type
_entity_poly.pdbx_seq_one_letter_code
_entity_poly.pdbx_strand_id
1 'polypeptide(L)'
;MSVPNQPAPVPAGPGPGLSACARATAPGEERFRVQTPIRPARRARVIALDPRAEGVAARLAERPWAAARFFALTPGADSAPPPALRELGGAPVSLDSVLSGTDVTVVLASEDTGHRAAARIGRTCFERGITTAGVVLGDGFEADEAVAALRPYARVLLLSADEDDARELLTALRA
;
A
#
# COMPACT_ATOMS: atom_id res chain seq x y z
N MET A 1 -23.11 59.13 -59.86
CA MET A 1 -21.78 58.76 -59.31
C MET A 1 -22.00 57.92 -58.06
N SER A 2 -21.52 56.67 -58.14
CA SER A 2 -21.25 55.63 -57.12
C SER A 2 -22.22 55.38 -55.95
N VAL A 3 -22.97 54.29 -56.05
CA VAL A 3 -23.48 53.52 -54.91
C VAL A 3 -22.33 52.67 -54.35
N PRO A 4 -22.07 52.65 -53.03
CA PRO A 4 -21.08 51.75 -52.46
C PRO A 4 -21.61 50.30 -52.45
N ASN A 5 -20.81 49.40 -53.02
CA ASN A 5 -21.03 47.95 -53.02
C ASN A 5 -20.79 47.39 -51.61
N GLN A 6 -21.82 46.92 -50.92
CA GLN A 6 -21.69 46.21 -49.65
C GLN A 6 -21.48 44.72 -49.94
N PRO A 7 -20.42 44.06 -49.42
CA PRO A 7 -20.26 42.63 -49.56
C PRO A 7 -21.32 41.89 -48.73
N ALA A 8 -21.87 40.81 -49.29
CA ALA A 8 -22.85 39.95 -48.63
C ALA A 8 -22.29 39.33 -47.33
N PRO A 9 -23.12 39.10 -46.30
CA PRO A 9 -22.69 38.49 -45.05
C PRO A 9 -22.24 37.03 -45.28
N VAL A 10 -21.07 36.69 -44.73
CA VAL A 10 -20.52 35.33 -44.74
C VAL A 10 -21.38 34.46 -43.79
N PRO A 11 -21.82 33.27 -44.20
CA PRO A 11 -22.60 32.41 -43.30
C PRO A 11 -21.75 32.04 -42.09
N ALA A 12 -22.34 32.22 -40.89
CA ALA A 12 -21.71 31.80 -39.65
C ALA A 12 -21.41 30.29 -39.72
N GLY A 13 -20.12 29.95 -39.70
CA GLY A 13 -19.69 28.56 -39.51
C GLY A 13 -20.22 28.02 -38.18
N PRO A 14 -20.31 26.69 -38.00
CA PRO A 14 -20.80 26.11 -36.75
C PRO A 14 -19.97 26.67 -35.60
N GLY A 15 -20.64 27.29 -34.62
CA GLY A 15 -19.99 27.77 -33.41
C GLY A 15 -19.17 26.65 -32.76
N PRO A 16 -18.11 26.97 -32.00
CA PRO A 16 -17.17 25.97 -31.49
C PRO A 16 -17.94 24.92 -30.70
N GLY A 17 -18.10 23.74 -31.31
CA GLY A 17 -18.75 22.61 -30.68
C GLY A 17 -17.97 22.26 -29.42
N LEU A 18 -18.67 22.14 -28.30
CA LEU A 18 -18.09 21.70 -27.03
C LEU A 18 -17.23 20.45 -27.28
N SER A 19 -15.98 20.51 -26.82
CA SER A 19 -15.06 19.37 -26.91
C SER A 19 -15.68 18.14 -26.24
N ALA A 20 -15.23 16.96 -26.64
CA ALA A 20 -15.73 15.72 -26.04
C ALA A 20 -15.59 15.69 -24.50
N CYS A 21 -14.56 16.34 -23.94
CA CYS A 21 -14.38 16.52 -22.50
C CYS A 21 -15.45 17.45 -21.88
N ALA A 22 -15.81 18.53 -22.56
CA ALA A 22 -16.84 19.45 -22.08
C ALA A 22 -18.26 18.88 -22.18
N ARG A 23 -18.50 17.95 -23.12
CA ARG A 23 -19.74 17.16 -23.19
C ARG A 23 -19.81 16.02 -22.17
N ALA A 24 -18.66 15.53 -21.68
CA ALA A 24 -18.61 14.48 -20.66
C ALA A 24 -19.10 14.98 -19.29
N THR A 25 -18.96 16.27 -19.00
CA THR A 25 -19.50 16.92 -17.79
C THR A 25 -21.01 17.19 -17.91
N ALA A 26 -21.78 16.14 -18.16
CA ALA A 26 -23.22 16.20 -18.31
C ALA A 26 -23.94 16.33 -16.95
N PRO A 27 -25.07 17.05 -16.86
CA PRO A 27 -25.94 17.02 -15.69
C PRO A 27 -26.35 15.56 -15.40
N GLY A 28 -26.15 15.06 -14.17
CA GLY A 28 -26.31 13.64 -13.86
C GLY A 28 -24.99 12.88 -13.70
N GLU A 29 -23.82 13.52 -13.76
CA GLU A 29 -22.53 12.88 -13.44
C GLU A 29 -22.38 12.62 -11.93
N GLU A 30 -23.08 13.38 -11.09
CA GLU A 30 -23.00 13.32 -9.63
C GLU A 30 -23.39 11.96 -9.04
N ARG A 31 -24.27 11.21 -9.73
CA ARG A 31 -24.69 9.84 -9.39
C ARG A 31 -23.62 8.78 -9.66
N PHE A 32 -22.61 9.09 -10.48
CA PHE A 32 -21.45 8.23 -10.71
C PHE A 32 -20.26 8.57 -9.80
N ARG A 33 -20.33 9.68 -9.06
CA ARG A 33 -19.34 9.97 -8.01
C ARG A 33 -19.48 8.94 -6.91
N VAL A 34 -18.37 8.36 -6.48
CA VAL A 34 -18.34 7.42 -5.36
C VAL A 34 -18.79 8.17 -4.09
N GLN A 35 -20.06 7.99 -3.72
CA GLN A 35 -20.67 8.53 -2.50
C GLN A 35 -20.34 7.68 -1.26
N THR A 36 -19.55 6.62 -1.44
CA THR A 36 -19.13 5.76 -0.33
C THR A 36 -18.25 6.57 0.62
N PRO A 37 -18.58 6.63 1.93
CA PRO A 37 -17.69 7.21 2.92
C PRO A 37 -16.31 6.59 2.75
N ILE A 38 -15.29 7.44 2.79
CA ILE A 38 -13.91 6.96 2.82
C ILE A 38 -13.80 5.95 3.96
N ARG A 39 -13.43 4.70 3.63
CA ARG A 39 -13.27 3.64 4.64
C ARG A 39 -12.38 4.15 5.78
N PRO A 40 -12.68 3.77 7.04
CA PRO A 40 -11.82 4.10 8.16
C PRO A 40 -10.39 3.61 7.90
N ALA A 41 -9.43 4.26 8.58
CA ALA A 41 -8.02 3.90 8.57
C ALA A 41 -7.86 2.37 8.62
N ARG A 42 -7.08 1.81 7.68
CA ARG A 42 -6.86 0.36 7.67
C ARG A 42 -6.04 0.00 8.91
N ARG A 43 -6.47 -1.03 9.63
CA ARG A 43 -5.72 -1.59 10.76
C ARG A 43 -4.50 -2.31 10.21
N ALA A 44 -3.44 -1.54 9.95
CA ALA A 44 -2.20 -2.05 9.41
C ALA A 44 -1.36 -2.72 10.50
N ARG A 45 -0.75 -3.85 10.16
CA ARG A 45 0.28 -4.50 10.99
C ARG A 45 1.56 -4.55 10.20
N VAL A 46 2.55 -3.80 10.66
CA VAL A 46 3.87 -3.76 10.05
C VAL A 46 4.74 -4.79 10.77
N ILE A 47 5.29 -5.75 10.04
CA ILE A 47 6.09 -6.83 10.61
C ILE A 47 7.47 -6.80 9.94
N ALA A 48 8.50 -6.45 10.72
CA ALA A 48 9.88 -6.53 10.29
C ALA A 48 10.44 -7.94 10.51
N LEU A 49 11.11 -8.48 9.50
CA LEU A 49 11.60 -9.86 9.51
C LEU A 49 13.06 -10.00 9.92
N ASP A 50 13.82 -8.92 9.85
CA ASP A 50 15.26 -8.88 10.11
C ASP A 50 15.67 -7.58 10.83
N PRO A 51 16.91 -7.50 11.38
CA PRO A 51 17.33 -6.36 12.20
C PRO A 51 17.32 -5.02 11.46
N ARG A 52 17.64 -4.99 10.16
CA ARG A 52 17.66 -3.74 9.39
C ARG A 52 16.25 -3.29 9.04
N ALA A 53 15.36 -4.21 8.67
CA ALA A 53 13.94 -3.94 8.52
C ALA A 53 13.30 -3.47 9.82
N GLU A 54 13.73 -4.00 10.97
CA GLU A 54 13.27 -3.56 12.28
C GLU A 54 13.69 -2.11 12.56
N GLY A 55 14.92 -1.73 12.24
CA GLY A 55 15.37 -0.35 12.37
C GLY A 55 14.52 0.64 11.57
N VAL A 56 14.09 0.27 10.36
CA VAL A 56 13.15 1.05 9.56
C VAL A 56 11.77 1.07 10.20
N ALA A 57 11.24 -0.08 10.64
CA ALA A 57 9.96 -0.16 11.31
C ALA A 57 9.90 0.71 12.58
N ALA A 58 10.99 0.77 13.35
CA ALA A 58 11.11 1.60 14.54
C ALA A 58 11.01 3.09 14.20
N ARG A 59 11.75 3.56 13.19
CA ARG A 59 11.67 4.96 12.73
C ARG A 59 10.30 5.33 12.16
N LEU A 60 9.67 4.41 11.44
CA LEU A 60 8.28 4.58 10.98
C LEU A 60 7.32 4.70 12.16
N ALA A 61 7.50 3.90 13.22
CA ALA A 61 6.65 3.89 14.41
C ALA A 61 6.69 5.19 15.22
N GLU A 62 7.71 6.04 15.06
CA GLU A 62 7.81 7.35 15.72
C GLU A 62 6.76 8.36 15.20
N ARG A 63 6.09 8.06 14.09
CA ARG A 63 5.07 8.92 13.48
C ARG A 63 3.66 8.60 14.02
N PRO A 64 2.75 9.59 14.02
CA PRO A 64 1.36 9.36 14.43
C PRO A 64 0.57 8.64 13.33
N TRP A 65 0.44 7.33 13.46
CA TRP A 65 -0.44 6.51 12.63
C TRP A 65 -1.80 6.33 13.30
N ALA A 66 -2.87 6.21 12.51
CA ALA A 66 -4.23 6.14 13.04
C ALA A 66 -4.56 4.79 13.68
N ALA A 67 -4.08 3.70 13.07
CA ALA A 67 -4.38 2.32 13.44
C ALA A 67 -3.21 1.34 13.21
N ALA A 68 -2.07 1.80 12.67
CA ALA A 68 -0.88 1.01 12.45
C ALA A 68 -0.25 0.56 13.76
N ARG A 69 0.20 -0.69 13.80
CA ARG A 69 1.02 -1.24 14.89
C ARG A 69 2.21 -1.97 14.31
N PHE A 70 3.33 -1.91 15.00
CA PHE A 70 4.63 -2.36 14.50
C PHE A 70 5.16 -3.52 15.33
N PHE A 71 5.65 -4.53 14.65
CA PHE A 71 6.15 -5.77 15.22
C PHE A 71 7.47 -6.15 14.56
N ALA A 72 8.27 -6.93 15.28
CA ALA A 72 9.46 -7.56 14.75
C ALA A 72 9.40 -9.07 14.98
N LEU A 73 10.03 -9.82 14.07
CA LEU A 73 10.34 -11.23 14.29
C LEU A 73 11.27 -11.35 15.50
N THR A 74 10.95 -12.26 16.42
CA THR A 74 11.85 -12.56 17.52
C THR A 74 13.14 -13.17 16.97
N PRO A 75 14.33 -12.71 17.37
CA PRO A 75 15.59 -13.28 16.88
C PRO A 75 15.63 -14.81 17.03
N GLY A 76 16.00 -15.50 15.95
CA GLY A 76 16.05 -16.97 15.90
C GLY A 76 14.69 -17.68 15.81
N ALA A 77 13.57 -16.95 15.75
CA ALA A 77 12.23 -17.53 15.72
C ALA A 77 11.67 -17.79 14.31
N ASP A 78 12.46 -17.59 13.25
CA ASP A 78 12.06 -17.81 11.86
C ASP A 78 11.54 -19.24 11.60
N SER A 79 12.18 -20.23 12.23
CA SER A 79 11.81 -21.64 12.09
C SER A 79 10.66 -22.11 13.01
N ALA A 80 10.22 -21.27 13.96
CA ALA A 80 9.17 -21.64 14.91
C ALA A 80 7.78 -21.67 14.24
N PRO A 81 6.95 -22.70 14.48
CA PRO A 81 5.55 -22.72 14.05
C PRO A 81 4.59 -22.49 15.23
N PRO A 82 3.83 -21.36 15.30
CA PRO A 82 3.89 -20.17 14.45
C PRO A 82 5.12 -19.29 14.73
N PRO A 83 5.50 -18.37 13.82
CA PRO A 83 6.62 -17.46 14.07
C PRO A 83 6.34 -16.61 15.31
N ALA A 84 7.33 -16.51 16.20
CA ALA A 84 7.21 -15.69 17.41
C ALA A 84 7.51 -14.22 17.08
N LEU A 85 6.55 -13.35 17.37
CA LEU A 85 6.69 -11.91 17.13
C LEU A 85 6.82 -11.17 18.45
N ARG A 86 7.24 -9.92 18.38
CA ARG A 86 7.15 -8.96 19.48
C ARG A 86 6.67 -7.63 18.95
N GLU A 87 5.88 -6.91 19.74
CA GLU A 87 5.61 -5.50 19.45
C GLU A 87 6.93 -4.71 19.60
N LEU A 88 7.16 -3.69 18.76
CA LEU A 88 8.38 -2.88 18.87
C LEU A 88 8.44 -2.22 20.26
N GLY A 89 9.54 -2.46 20.98
CA GLY A 89 9.73 -2.01 22.36
C GLY A 89 8.85 -2.72 23.40
N GLY A 90 8.12 -3.77 23.01
CA GLY A 90 7.09 -4.42 23.82
C GLY A 90 7.32 -5.91 24.07
N ALA A 91 6.27 -6.55 24.58
CA ALA A 91 6.28 -7.96 24.92
C ALA A 91 6.18 -8.86 23.68
N PRO A 92 6.57 -10.15 23.81
CA PRO A 92 6.27 -11.17 22.82
C PRO A 92 4.76 -11.29 22.57
N VAL A 93 4.37 -11.52 21.32
CA VAL A 93 2.99 -11.67 20.87
C VAL A 93 2.87 -12.84 19.89
N SER A 94 1.72 -13.49 19.86
CA SER A 94 1.44 -14.52 18.86
C SER A 94 1.02 -13.91 17.53
N LEU A 95 1.31 -14.60 16.42
CA LEU A 95 0.85 -14.20 15.09
C LEU A 95 -0.68 -14.07 15.04
N ASP A 96 -1.41 -14.96 15.70
CA ASP A 96 -2.88 -14.90 15.75
C ASP A 96 -3.41 -13.63 16.38
N SER A 97 -2.77 -13.18 17.47
CA SER A 97 -3.12 -11.92 18.13
C SER A 97 -2.84 -10.73 17.22
N VAL A 98 -1.69 -10.73 16.53
CA VAL A 98 -1.33 -9.68 15.56
C VAL A 98 -2.34 -9.58 14.42
N LEU A 99 -2.79 -10.71 13.89
CA LEU A 99 -3.68 -10.76 12.73
C LEU A 99 -5.16 -10.56 13.07
N SER A 100 -5.53 -10.57 14.35
CA SER A 100 -6.92 -10.39 14.78
C SER A 100 -7.42 -8.97 14.44
N GLY A 101 -8.46 -8.90 13.60
CA GLY A 101 -9.05 -7.63 13.15
C GLY A 101 -8.14 -6.78 12.27
N THR A 102 -7.13 -7.39 11.63
CA THR A 102 -6.17 -6.74 10.74
C THR A 102 -6.71 -6.68 9.32
N ASP A 103 -6.64 -5.51 8.69
CA ASP A 103 -7.08 -5.32 7.30
C ASP A 103 -5.94 -5.59 6.31
N VAL A 104 -4.72 -5.21 6.71
CA VAL A 104 -3.52 -5.28 5.88
C VAL A 104 -2.30 -5.58 6.75
N THR A 105 -1.47 -6.51 6.28
CA THR A 105 -0.15 -6.79 6.83
C THR A 105 0.90 -6.26 5.87
N VAL A 106 1.77 -5.38 6.35
CA VAL A 106 2.95 -4.90 5.63
C VAL A 106 4.15 -5.66 6.17
N VAL A 107 4.76 -6.51 5.36
CA VAL A 107 5.93 -7.31 5.73
C VAL A 107 7.17 -6.61 5.21
N LEU A 108 8.07 -6.21 6.11
CA LEU A 108 9.34 -5.58 5.78
C LEU A 108 10.47 -6.61 5.86
N ALA A 109 11.25 -6.72 4.80
CA ALA A 109 12.46 -7.52 4.76
C ALA A 109 13.59 -6.70 4.13
N SER A 110 14.82 -6.94 4.54
CA SER A 110 16.03 -6.44 3.86
C SER A 110 17.02 -7.56 3.54
N GLU A 111 16.84 -8.72 4.16
CA GLU A 111 17.63 -9.93 3.94
C GLU A 111 16.77 -11.20 4.10
N ASP A 112 17.34 -12.37 3.78
CA ASP A 112 16.66 -13.66 3.76
C ASP A 112 16.49 -14.34 5.14
N THR A 113 17.03 -13.75 6.21
CA THR A 113 17.02 -14.38 7.55
C THR A 113 15.61 -14.69 8.08
N GLY A 114 14.58 -13.98 7.61
CA GLY A 114 13.19 -14.19 7.98
C GLY A 114 12.29 -14.81 6.90
N HIS A 115 12.84 -15.42 5.85
CA HIS A 115 12.05 -15.91 4.70
C HIS A 115 10.99 -16.97 5.10
N ARG A 116 11.25 -17.83 6.10
CA ARG A 116 10.28 -18.86 6.52
C ARG A 116 9.13 -18.24 7.29
N ALA A 117 9.40 -17.25 8.13
CA ALA A 117 8.40 -16.42 8.77
C ALA A 117 7.58 -15.67 7.72
N ALA A 118 8.23 -15.11 6.69
CA ALA A 118 7.56 -14.46 5.56
C ALA A 118 6.54 -15.39 4.88
N ALA A 119 6.95 -16.62 4.55
CA ALA A 119 6.07 -17.63 3.94
C ALA A 119 4.88 -17.98 4.83
N ARG A 120 5.11 -18.13 6.14
CA ARG A 120 4.05 -18.46 7.12
C ARG A 120 3.09 -17.30 7.31
N ILE A 121 3.60 -16.09 7.51
CA ILE A 121 2.80 -14.87 7.66
C ILE A 121 1.95 -14.65 6.41
N GLY A 122 2.56 -14.72 5.22
CA GLY A 122 1.87 -14.56 3.94
C GLY A 122 0.75 -15.59 3.77
N ARG A 123 1.02 -16.87 4.04
CA ARG A 123 0.02 -17.94 3.98
C ARG A 123 -1.14 -17.72 4.95
N THR A 124 -0.84 -17.41 6.22
CA THR A 124 -1.89 -17.17 7.22
C THR A 124 -2.72 -15.93 6.88
N CYS A 125 -2.12 -14.88 6.33
CA CYS A 125 -2.86 -13.72 5.83
C CYS A 125 -3.78 -14.10 4.67
N PHE A 126 -3.27 -14.86 3.70
CA PHE A 126 -4.03 -15.35 2.55
C PHE A 126 -5.25 -16.18 2.97
N GLU A 127 -5.04 -17.15 3.88
CA GLU A 127 -6.11 -17.99 4.44
C GLU A 127 -7.21 -17.18 5.16
N ARG A 128 -6.86 -16.00 5.69
CA ARG A 128 -7.77 -15.10 6.43
C ARG A 128 -8.34 -13.96 5.58
N GLY A 129 -7.99 -13.88 4.30
CA GLY A 129 -8.40 -12.76 3.43
C GLY A 129 -7.79 -11.41 3.83
N ILE A 130 -6.69 -11.41 4.58
CA ILE A 130 -5.94 -10.20 4.97
C ILE A 130 -5.03 -9.82 3.81
N THR A 131 -5.02 -8.54 3.44
CA THR A 131 -4.13 -8.09 2.35
C THR A 131 -2.67 -8.13 2.81
N THR A 132 -1.81 -8.83 2.09
CA THR A 132 -0.37 -8.80 2.33
C THR A 132 0.30 -7.86 1.33
N ALA A 133 1.05 -6.88 1.83
CA ALA A 133 2.00 -6.09 1.07
C ALA A 133 3.42 -6.42 1.56
N GLY A 134 4.31 -6.83 0.66
CA GLY A 134 5.72 -7.00 0.99
C GLY A 134 6.52 -5.78 0.54
N VAL A 135 7.48 -5.36 1.36
CA VAL A 135 8.42 -4.28 1.06
C VAL A 135 9.82 -4.81 1.32
N VAL A 136 10.63 -4.85 0.28
CA VAL A 136 12.02 -5.26 0.33
C VAL A 136 12.89 -4.02 0.32
N LEU A 137 13.57 -3.79 1.43
CA LEU A 137 14.37 -2.61 1.71
C LEU A 137 15.79 -2.78 1.17
N GLY A 138 16.37 -1.69 0.66
CA GLY A 138 17.73 -1.69 0.11
C GLY A 138 17.72 -1.90 -1.40
N ASP A 139 18.75 -2.55 -1.95
CA ASP A 139 18.82 -2.88 -3.37
C ASP A 139 18.09 -4.19 -3.72
N GLY A 140 17.81 -5.02 -2.71
CA GLY A 140 16.98 -6.23 -2.82
C GLY A 140 17.74 -7.51 -3.14
N PHE A 141 19.07 -7.46 -3.31
CA PHE A 141 19.89 -8.64 -3.62
C PHE A 141 20.01 -9.63 -2.47
N GLU A 142 19.86 -9.18 -1.22
CA GLU A 142 20.01 -10.01 -0.02
C GLU A 142 18.70 -10.69 0.40
N ALA A 143 17.59 -10.44 -0.30
CA ALA A 143 16.23 -10.80 0.11
C ALA A 143 15.47 -11.68 -0.91
N ASP A 144 16.19 -12.43 -1.76
CA ASP A 144 15.60 -13.25 -2.82
C ASP A 144 14.66 -14.35 -2.28
N GLU A 145 15.05 -15.04 -1.21
CA GLU A 145 14.21 -16.06 -0.57
C GLU A 145 12.99 -15.44 0.10
N ALA A 146 13.13 -14.27 0.74
CA ALA A 146 12.02 -13.53 1.32
C ALA A 146 11.01 -13.08 0.25
N VAL A 147 11.49 -12.62 -0.90
CA VAL A 147 10.65 -12.30 -2.07
C VAL A 147 9.93 -13.55 -2.56
N ALA A 148 10.66 -14.65 -2.76
CA ALA A 148 10.10 -15.91 -3.23
C ALA A 148 9.01 -16.45 -2.27
N ALA A 149 9.23 -16.29 -0.97
CA ALA A 149 8.29 -16.67 0.08
C ALA A 149 7.01 -15.83 0.08
N LEU A 150 7.11 -14.51 -0.18
CA LEU A 150 5.96 -13.60 -0.17
C LEU A 150 5.18 -13.58 -1.48
N ARG A 151 5.84 -13.79 -2.63
CA ARG A 151 5.23 -13.67 -3.97
C ARG A 151 3.91 -14.43 -4.17
N PRO A 152 3.70 -15.65 -3.63
CA PRO A 152 2.41 -16.35 -3.79
C PRO A 152 1.24 -15.68 -3.06
N TYR A 153 1.51 -14.88 -2.03
CA TYR A 153 0.50 -14.37 -1.09
C TYR A 153 0.36 -12.84 -1.13
N ALA A 154 1.42 -12.15 -1.53
CA ALA A 154 1.47 -10.70 -1.57
C ALA A 154 0.64 -10.17 -2.75
N ARG A 155 -0.25 -9.24 -2.45
CA ARG A 155 -1.03 -8.50 -3.46
C ARG A 155 -0.24 -7.32 -4.03
N VAL A 156 0.75 -6.85 -3.28
CA VAL A 156 1.66 -5.78 -3.62
C VAL A 156 3.05 -6.20 -3.13
N LEU A 157 4.07 -6.08 -3.99
CA LEU A 157 5.47 -6.26 -3.63
C LEU A 157 6.25 -5.04 -4.12
N LEU A 158 6.81 -4.27 -3.20
CA LEU A 158 7.78 -3.22 -3.51
C LEU A 158 9.17 -3.81 -3.34
N LEU A 159 9.98 -3.71 -4.40
CA LEU A 159 11.36 -4.15 -4.42
C LEU A 159 12.27 -2.94 -4.49
N SER A 160 13.48 -3.11 -3.98
CA SER A 160 14.49 -2.05 -3.93
C SER A 160 13.98 -0.76 -3.28
N ALA A 161 13.16 -0.91 -2.23
CA ALA A 161 12.47 0.17 -1.57
C ALA A 161 13.35 0.83 -0.50
N ASP A 162 13.02 2.07 -0.16
CA ASP A 162 13.56 2.75 1.00
C ASP A 162 12.49 3.00 2.08
N GLU A 163 12.89 3.75 3.12
CA GLU A 163 11.99 4.11 4.21
C GLU A 163 10.86 5.04 3.76
N ASP A 164 11.11 5.90 2.77
CA ASP A 164 10.13 6.82 2.23
C ASP A 164 9.06 6.08 1.42
N ASP A 165 9.44 5.06 0.66
CA ASP A 165 8.49 4.17 -0.03
C ASP A 165 7.55 3.47 0.97
N ALA A 166 8.11 2.91 2.05
CA ALA A 166 7.32 2.25 3.10
C ALA A 166 6.38 3.25 3.80
N ARG A 167 6.86 4.47 4.06
CA ARG A 167 6.05 5.57 4.61
C ARG A 167 4.91 5.95 3.68
N GLU A 168 5.17 6.08 2.39
CA GLU A 168 4.16 6.45 1.39
C GLU A 168 3.11 5.36 1.24
N LEU A 169 3.52 4.09 1.26
CA LEU A 169 2.61 2.96 1.30
C LEU A 169 1.67 3.03 2.51
N LEU A 170 2.21 3.23 3.71
CA LEU A 170 1.39 3.35 4.94
C LEU A 170 0.46 4.56 4.88
N THR A 171 0.93 5.68 4.34
CA THR A 171 0.13 6.90 4.14
C THR A 171 -1.03 6.63 3.15
N ALA A 172 -0.76 5.93 2.05
CA ALA A 172 -1.78 5.55 1.07
C ALA A 172 -2.82 4.58 1.63
N LEU A 173 -2.40 3.70 2.55
CA LEU A 173 -3.29 2.82 3.30
C LEU A 173 -4.11 3.56 4.36
N ARG A 174 -3.78 4.84 4.64
CA ARG A 174 -4.31 5.64 5.75
C ARG A 174 -4.14 4.89 7.07
N ALA A 175 -2.95 4.32 7.24
CA ALA A 175 -2.60 3.48 8.38
C ALA A 175 -2.62 4.26 9.69
#